data_AF-A0A8J4C6G9-F1
#
_entry.id   AF-A0A8J4C6G9-F1
#
_cell.length_a   1.000
_cell.length_b   1.000
_cell.length_c   1.000
_cell.angle_alpha   90.00
_cell.angle_beta   90.00
_cell.angle_gamma   90.00
#
_symmetry.space_group_name_H-M   'P 1'
#
loop_
_entity.id
_entity.type
_entity.pdbx_description
1 polymer ?
#
loop_
_entity_poly.entity_id
_entity_poly.type
_entity_poly.pdbx_seq_one_letter_code
_entity_poly.pdbx_strand_id
1 'polypeptide(L)'
;MPAHETLHEGPHIEVHYGFDDGYDPPCYFFYVQDDRLGFKEGAAEAVDRVCSNFCEEGDGYYFDLHVGHTGFGQKVSREVMAEFWKRFGVPEPHVDAVKQGRTW
;
A
#
# COMPACT_ATOMS: atom_id res chain seq x y z
N MET A 1 -2.01 8.66 14.44
CA MET A 1 -1.35 7.46 13.89
C MET A 1 -2.25 6.96 12.78
N PRO A 2 -1.71 6.63 11.60
CA PRO A 2 -2.54 6.20 10.48
C PRO A 2 -3.37 4.98 10.88
N ALA A 3 -4.68 5.05 10.64
CA ALA A 3 -5.58 3.92 10.76
C ALA A 3 -5.42 3.05 9.53
N HIS A 4 -5.25 1.74 9.72
CA HIS A 4 -4.98 0.84 8.62
C HIS A 4 -5.42 -0.58 8.92
N GLU A 5 -5.59 -1.34 7.85
CA GLU A 5 -5.91 -2.74 7.86
C GLU A 5 -5.00 -3.49 6.89
N THR A 6 -4.89 -4.79 7.10
CA THR A 6 -4.11 -5.71 6.27
C THR A 6 -5.01 -6.82 5.77
N LEU A 7 -4.96 -7.08 4.46
CA LEU A 7 -5.51 -8.28 3.84
C LEU A 7 -4.36 -9.24 3.54
N HIS A 8 -4.60 -10.54 3.66
CA HIS A 8 -3.61 -11.57 3.34
C HIS A 8 -4.03 -12.29 2.05
N GLU A 9 -3.17 -12.25 1.03
CA GLU A 9 -3.34 -13.00 -0.22
C GLU A 9 -2.38 -14.20 -0.23
N GLY A 10 -2.78 -15.27 0.47
CA GLY A 10 -1.90 -16.42 0.70
C GLY A 10 -0.83 -16.13 1.76
N PRO A 11 0.27 -16.91 1.80
CA PRO A 11 1.22 -16.87 2.91
C PRO A 11 2.28 -15.78 2.81
N HIS A 12 2.41 -15.11 1.66
CA HIS A 12 3.54 -14.21 1.37
C HIS A 12 3.13 -12.78 1.04
N ILE A 13 1.87 -12.57 0.65
CA ILE A 13 1.39 -11.28 0.16
C ILE A 13 0.50 -10.64 1.22
N GLU A 14 0.88 -9.43 1.63
CA GLU A 14 0.10 -8.57 2.50
C GLU A 14 -0.31 -7.31 1.73
N VAL A 15 -1.59 -6.97 1.81
CA VAL A 15 -2.15 -5.76 1.20
C VAL A 15 -2.53 -4.83 2.33
N HIS A 16 -1.81 -3.73 2.47
CA HIS A 16 -2.05 -2.74 3.51
C HIS A 16 -2.75 -1.53 2.91
N TYR A 17 -3.77 -1.07 3.60
CA TYR A 17 -4.54 0.07 3.16
C TYR A 17 -5.08 0.83 4.36
N GLY A 18 -5.32 2.12 4.17
CA GLY A 18 -5.76 2.95 5.28
C GLY A 18 -5.75 4.43 4.96
N PHE A 19 -5.78 5.21 6.04
CA PHE A 19 -5.78 6.66 5.97
C PHE A 19 -5.02 7.29 7.15
N ASP A 20 -4.60 8.53 6.94
CA ASP A 20 -4.13 9.43 7.99
C ASP A 20 -5.08 10.64 8.05
N ASP A 21 -5.74 10.80 9.19
CA ASP A 21 -6.72 11.84 9.47
C ASP A 21 -6.08 13.11 10.06
N GLY A 22 -4.75 13.15 10.20
CA GLY A 22 -4.00 14.35 10.56
C GLY A 22 -4.01 15.45 9.49
N TYR A 23 -4.64 15.21 8.34
CA TYR A 23 -4.72 16.12 7.19
C TYR A 23 -6.18 16.44 6.84
N ASP A 24 -6.43 17.63 6.28
CA ASP A 24 -7.73 18.03 5.74
C ASP A 24 -7.58 18.45 4.26
N PRO A 25 -8.04 17.62 3.29
CA PRO A 25 -8.70 16.32 3.47
C PRO A 25 -7.75 15.20 3.94
N PRO A 26 -8.27 14.07 4.46
CA PRO A 26 -7.45 12.93 4.88
C PRO A 26 -6.57 12.40 3.76
N CYS A 27 -5.39 11.90 4.12
CA CYS A 27 -4.53 11.18 3.18
C CYS A 27 -4.89 9.70 3.20
N TYR A 28 -4.86 9.03 2.05
CA TYR A 28 -5.12 7.59 1.93
C TYR A 28 -3.91 6.90 1.34
N PHE A 29 -3.69 5.64 1.70
CA PHE A 29 -2.57 4.87 1.17
C PHE A 29 -2.99 3.44 0.83
N PHE A 30 -2.20 2.83 -0.03
CA PHE A 30 -2.33 1.44 -0.46
C PHE A 30 -0.96 0.91 -0.81
N TYR A 31 -0.51 -0.15 -0.15
CA TYR A 31 0.72 -0.82 -0.55
C TYR A 31 0.57 -2.34 -0.49
N VAL A 32 1.23 -3.01 -1.44
CA VAL A 32 1.29 -4.47 -1.49
C VAL A 32 2.72 -4.90 -1.20
N GLN A 33 2.86 -5.76 -0.18
CA GLN A 33 4.11 -6.38 0.22
C GLN A 33 4.13 -7.83 -0.22
N ASP A 34 5.27 -8.29 -0.75
CA ASP A 34 5.56 -9.70 -0.94
C ASP A 34 6.87 -10.05 -0.22
N ASP A 35 6.78 -10.87 0.84
CA ASP A 35 7.93 -11.24 1.67
C ASP A 35 9.02 -12.02 0.90
N ARG A 36 8.72 -12.51 -0.30
CA ARG A 36 9.67 -13.20 -1.19
C ARG A 36 10.56 -12.22 -1.94
N LEU A 37 10.12 -10.96 -2.06
CA LEU A 37 10.84 -9.87 -2.69
C LEU A 37 11.61 -9.00 -1.68
N GLY A 38 11.41 -9.22 -0.37
CA GLY A 38 12.22 -8.58 0.67
C GLY A 38 13.64 -9.16 0.75
N PHE A 39 14.58 -8.35 1.23
CA PHE A 39 15.94 -8.78 1.53
C PHE A 39 15.92 -9.83 2.63
N LYS A 40 16.73 -10.87 2.46
CA LYS A 40 16.80 -11.98 3.41
C LYS A 40 18.22 -12.15 3.90
N GLU A 41 18.34 -12.45 5.19
CA GLU A 41 19.64 -12.78 5.77
C GLU A 41 20.26 -13.97 5.02
N GLY A 42 21.50 -13.79 4.56
CA GLY A 42 22.23 -14.79 3.79
C GLY A 42 21.87 -14.86 2.29
N ALA A 43 21.03 -13.97 1.77
CA ALA A 43 20.84 -13.81 0.34
C ALA A 43 22.15 -13.33 -0.33
N ALA A 44 22.33 -13.69 -1.60
CA ALA A 44 23.43 -13.16 -2.39
C ALA A 44 23.14 -11.69 -2.75
N GLU A 45 24.17 -10.83 -2.72
CA GLU A 45 24.05 -9.41 -3.07
C GLU A 45 23.38 -9.18 -4.44
N ALA A 46 23.62 -10.06 -5.41
CA ALA A 46 22.98 -10.00 -6.72
C ALA A 46 21.45 -10.18 -6.66
N VAL A 47 20.94 -10.99 -5.73
CA VAL A 47 19.50 -11.20 -5.50
C VAL A 47 18.89 -9.96 -4.87
N ASP A 48 19.52 -9.42 -3.82
CA ASP A 48 19.06 -8.19 -3.17
C ASP A 48 19.04 -7.03 -4.17
N ARG A 49 20.07 -6.90 -5.01
CA ARG A 49 20.12 -5.90 -6.08
C ARG A 49 18.97 -6.03 -7.09
N VAL A 50 18.52 -7.24 -7.39
CA VAL A 50 17.34 -7.45 -8.26
C VAL A 50 16.08 -7.00 -7.53
N CYS A 51 15.94 -7.35 -6.26
CA CYS A 51 14.81 -6.97 -5.41
C CYS A 51 14.71 -5.45 -5.22
N SER A 52 15.86 -4.75 -5.13
CA SER A 52 15.93 -3.29 -5.05
C SER A 52 15.28 -2.56 -6.22
N ASN A 53 15.12 -3.22 -7.38
CA ASN A 53 14.45 -2.60 -8.53
C ASN A 53 12.93 -2.50 -8.34
N PHE A 54 12.37 -3.24 -7.38
CA PHE A 54 10.94 -3.24 -7.06
C PHE A 54 10.65 -2.44 -5.79
N CYS A 55 11.52 -2.58 -4.77
CA CYS A 55 11.50 -1.76 -3.57
C CYS A 55 12.90 -1.28 -3.22
N GLU A 56 13.13 0.04 -3.22
CA GLU A 56 14.44 0.61 -2.85
C GLU A 56 14.84 0.26 -1.42
N GLU A 57 13.87 0.14 -0.50
CA GLU A 57 14.11 -0.14 0.92
C GLU A 57 14.29 -1.65 1.22
N GLY A 58 14.01 -2.51 0.23
CA GLY A 58 14.26 -3.95 0.32
C GLY A 58 13.30 -4.70 1.27
N ASP A 59 12.16 -4.12 1.61
CA ASP A 59 11.13 -4.73 2.46
C ASP A 59 10.07 -5.54 1.68
N GLY A 60 10.10 -5.47 0.34
CA GLY A 60 9.22 -6.20 -0.55
C GLY A 60 7.97 -5.45 -1.01
N TYR A 61 7.84 -4.14 -0.74
CA TYR A 61 6.74 -3.34 -1.30
C TYR A 61 6.92 -3.08 -2.80
N TYR A 62 5.98 -3.52 -3.65
CA TYR A 62 6.11 -3.36 -5.12
C TYR A 62 4.97 -2.58 -5.78
N PHE A 63 3.93 -2.23 -5.02
CA PHE A 63 2.80 -1.48 -5.54
C PHE A 63 2.30 -0.52 -4.46
N ASP A 64 2.89 0.67 -4.40
CA ASP A 64 2.65 1.70 -3.38
C ASP A 64 1.96 2.93 -4.00
N LEU A 65 0.80 3.29 -3.46
CA LEU A 65 -0.04 4.38 -3.91
C LEU A 65 -0.44 5.27 -2.72
N HIS A 66 -0.62 6.56 -3.00
CA HIS A 66 -1.24 7.47 -2.03
C HIS A 66 -2.19 8.48 -2.68
N VAL A 67 -3.12 8.97 -1.85
CA VAL A 67 -3.92 10.17 -2.08
C VAL A 67 -3.54 11.19 -1.02
N GLY A 68 -3.33 12.44 -1.39
CA GLY A 68 -3.06 13.52 -0.45
C GLY A 68 -1.91 14.43 -0.87
N HIS A 69 -1.51 15.33 0.03
CA HIS A 69 -0.34 16.19 -0.21
C HIS A 69 0.98 15.48 0.13
N THR A 70 0.92 14.51 1.03
CA THR A 70 2.06 13.76 1.56
C THR A 70 1.77 12.26 1.46
N GLY A 71 2.80 11.46 1.22
CA GLY A 71 2.71 10.01 1.11
C GLY A 71 3.92 9.41 0.39
N PHE A 72 4.05 8.09 0.45
CA PHE A 72 5.05 7.32 -0.29
C PHE A 72 4.45 6.74 -1.57
N GLY A 73 5.30 6.34 -2.51
CA GLY A 73 4.86 5.76 -3.79
C GLY A 73 4.15 6.73 -4.73
N GLN A 74 3.30 6.18 -5.60
CA GLN A 74 2.65 6.93 -6.67
C GLN A 74 1.41 7.68 -6.19
N LYS A 75 1.39 9.00 -6.40
CA LYS A 75 0.20 9.82 -6.16
C LYS A 75 -0.91 9.52 -7.17
N VAL A 76 -2.10 9.22 -6.68
CA VAL A 76 -3.30 8.94 -7.49
C VAL A 76 -4.52 9.74 -7.01
N SER A 77 -5.61 9.72 -7.80
CA SER A 77 -6.89 10.28 -7.36
C SER A 77 -7.64 9.30 -6.45
N ARG A 78 -8.65 9.78 -5.72
CA ARG A 78 -9.51 8.94 -4.87
C ARG A 78 -10.28 7.89 -5.67
N GLU A 79 -10.70 8.23 -6.88
CA GLU A 79 -11.40 7.31 -7.79
C GLU A 79 -10.49 6.17 -8.23
N VAL A 80 -9.23 6.48 -8.55
CA VAL A 80 -8.22 5.46 -8.91
C VAL A 80 -7.88 4.59 -7.70
N MET A 81 -7.69 5.20 -6.52
CA MET A 81 -7.44 4.46 -5.27
C MET A 81 -8.58 3.49 -4.97
N ALA A 82 -9.83 3.96 -5.06
CA ALA A 82 -11.02 3.14 -4.83
C ALA A 82 -11.12 1.94 -5.79
N GLU A 83 -10.76 2.13 -7.06
CA GLU A 83 -10.75 1.05 -8.06
C GLU A 83 -9.70 -0.02 -7.70
N PHE A 84 -8.50 0.37 -7.26
CA PHE A 84 -7.50 -0.59 -6.82
C PHE A 84 -7.90 -1.30 -5.52
N TRP A 85 -8.36 -0.57 -4.52
CA TRP A 85 -8.88 -1.18 -3.27
C TRP A 85 -9.92 -2.26 -3.56
N LYS A 86 -10.87 -1.96 -4.46
CA LYS A 86 -11.87 -2.94 -4.89
C LYS A 86 -11.27 -4.19 -5.56
N ARG A 87 -10.26 -4.02 -6.42
CA ARG A 87 -9.61 -5.15 -7.13
C ARG A 87 -8.90 -6.10 -6.18
N PHE A 88 -8.35 -5.59 -5.09
CA PHE A 88 -7.65 -6.36 -4.05
C PHE A 88 -8.57 -6.80 -2.90
N GLY A 89 -9.89 -6.62 -3.04
CA GLY A 89 -10.86 -7.16 -2.09
C GLY A 89 -11.05 -6.35 -0.80
N VAL A 90 -10.65 -5.07 -0.77
CA VAL A 90 -10.97 -4.16 0.34
C VAL A 90 -12.49 -4.06 0.51
N PRO A 91 -13.03 -4.12 1.75
CA PRO A 91 -14.47 -4.04 1.99
C PRO A 91 -15.12 -2.81 1.34
N GLU A 92 -16.28 -3.00 0.70
CA GLU A 92 -17.00 -1.93 0.01
C GLU A 92 -17.24 -0.67 0.87
N PRO A 93 -17.52 -0.76 2.20
CA PRO A 93 -17.63 0.43 3.05
C PRO A 93 -16.37 1.32 3.06
N HIS A 94 -15.18 0.74 3.02
CA HIS A 94 -13.91 1.48 3.00
C HIS A 94 -13.65 2.07 1.60
N VAL A 95 -13.96 1.31 0.56
CA VAL A 95 -13.93 1.78 -0.84
C VAL A 95 -14.84 3.00 -1.03
N ASP A 96 -16.03 2.99 -0.45
CA ASP A 96 -16.95 4.12 -0.54
C ASP A 96 -16.49 5.31 0.33
N ALA A 97 -15.87 5.05 1.48
CA ALA A 97 -15.29 6.10 2.31
C ALA A 97 -14.20 6.89 1.57
N VAL A 98 -13.26 6.20 0.89
CA VAL A 98 -12.19 6.88 0.13
C VAL A 98 -12.74 7.67 -1.05
N LYS A 99 -13.74 7.18 -1.79
CA LYS A 99 -14.40 7.96 -2.87
C LYS A 99 -14.98 9.27 -2.34
N GLN A 100 -15.55 9.23 -1.13
CA GLN A 100 -16.21 10.38 -0.51
C GLN A 100 -15.24 11.30 0.25
N GLY A 101 -13.98 10.90 0.44
CA GLY A 101 -13.04 11.63 1.29
C GLY A 101 -13.38 11.56 2.77
N ARG A 102 -13.96 10.44 3.22
CA ARG A 102 -14.26 10.17 4.63
C ARG A 102 -13.30 9.12 5.20
N THR A 103 -13.11 9.18 6.51
CA THR A 103 -12.44 8.14 7.31
C THR A 103 -13.46 7.12 7.82
N TRP A 104 -12.99 6.02 8.41
CA TRP A 104 -13.84 4.98 9.01
C TRP A 104 -13.31 4.50 10.36
#